data_AF-A0A439U2T2-F1
#
_entry.id   AF-A0A439U2T2-F1
#
_cell.length_a   1.000
_cell.length_b   1.000
_cell.length_c   1.000
_cell.angle_alpha   90.00
_cell.angle_beta   90.00
_cell.angle_gamma   90.00
#
_symmetry.space_group_name_H-M   'P 1'
#
loop_
_entity.id
_entity.type
_entity.pdbx_description
1 polymer ?
#
loop_
_entity_poly.entity_id
_entity_poly.type
_entity_poly.pdbx_seq_one_letter_code
_entity_poly.pdbx_strand_id
1 'polypeptide(L)'
;MMAQAKLIIAGLVALAFLGLFSAAAVYRGNAIAAEAETARVQASLDLALDANKVSAATIDRMQKQDAANDKIAADLAVKLAAANTALIETTTARADLKGKDENARSYLDTPVPDSVRRLYDH
;
A
#
# COMPACT_ATOMS: atom_id res chain seq x y z
N MET A 1 -62.71 21.45 53.90
CA MET A 1 -61.24 21.63 53.98
C MET A 1 -60.45 20.32 54.01
N MET A 2 -60.87 19.26 54.73
CA MET A 2 -60.12 17.98 54.77
C MET A 2 -59.91 17.30 53.39
N ALA A 3 -60.90 17.34 52.49
CA ALA A 3 -60.80 16.70 51.17
C ALA A 3 -59.77 17.39 50.24
N GLN A 4 -59.71 18.74 50.28
CA GLN A 4 -58.73 19.50 49.51
C GLN A 4 -57.30 19.29 50.03
N ALA A 5 -57.11 19.24 51.36
CA ALA A 5 -55.81 18.94 51.95
C ALA A 5 -55.30 17.54 51.55
N LYS A 6 -56.19 16.53 51.54
CA LYS A 6 -55.85 15.18 51.06
C LYS A 6 -55.47 15.15 49.58
N LEU A 7 -56.16 15.90 48.72
CA LEU A 7 -55.84 15.99 47.30
C LEU A 7 -54.49 16.68 47.05
N ILE A 8 -54.19 17.75 47.78
CA ILE A 8 -52.90 18.44 47.69
C ILE A 8 -51.75 17.50 48.13
N ILE A 9 -51.92 16.80 49.25
CA ILE A 9 -50.93 15.83 49.73
C ILE A 9 -50.75 14.69 48.73
N ALA A 10 -51.83 14.14 48.19
CA ALA A 10 -51.76 13.10 47.16
C ALA A 10 -51.05 13.59 45.89
N GLY A 11 -51.30 14.83 45.46
CA GLY A 11 -50.60 15.45 44.33
C GLY A 11 -49.11 15.62 44.56
N LEU A 12 -48.70 16.07 45.76
CA LEU A 12 -47.28 16.20 46.12
C LEU A 12 -46.56 14.85 46.17
N VAL A 13 -47.22 13.81 46.70
CA VAL A 13 -46.67 12.46 46.72
C VAL A 13 -46.52 11.93 45.30
N ALA A 14 -47.52 12.10 44.43
CA ALA A 14 -47.44 11.67 43.04
C ALA A 14 -46.29 12.38 42.28
N LEU A 15 -46.10 13.68 42.51
CA LEU A 15 -44.98 14.44 41.93
C LEU A 15 -43.62 13.98 42.45
N ALA A 16 -43.51 13.65 43.74
CA ALA A 16 -42.28 13.12 44.31
C ALA A 16 -41.91 11.75 43.69
N PHE A 17 -42.89 10.86 43.51
CA PHE A 17 -42.67 9.59 42.82
C PHE A 17 -42.26 9.79 41.36
N LEU A 18 -42.94 10.66 40.61
CA LEU A 18 -42.57 10.96 39.23
C LEU A 18 -41.13 11.49 39.12
N GLY A 19 -40.74 12.42 39.98
CA GLY A 19 -39.37 12.95 40.01
C GLY A 19 -38.32 11.86 40.28
N LEU A 20 -38.60 10.94 41.21
CA LEU A 20 -37.73 9.80 41.52
C LEU A 20 -37.61 8.82 40.35
N PHE A 21 -38.72 8.49 39.70
CA PHE A 21 -38.73 7.60 38.53
C PHE A 21 -37.99 8.22 37.35
N SER A 22 -38.18 9.52 37.08
CA SER A 22 -37.45 10.24 36.04
C SER A 22 -35.95 10.30 36.31
N ALA A 23 -35.54 10.59 37.55
CA ALA A 23 -34.12 10.62 37.93
C ALA A 23 -33.47 9.24 37.79
N ALA A 24 -34.15 8.18 38.21
CA ALA A 24 -33.66 6.81 38.07
C ALA A 24 -33.54 6.39 36.59
N ALA A 25 -34.48 6.79 35.73
CA ALA A 25 -34.44 6.53 34.30
C ALA A 25 -33.26 7.23 33.61
N VAL A 26 -33.01 8.50 33.93
CA VAL A 26 -31.87 9.26 33.40
C VAL A 26 -30.53 8.66 33.84
N TYR A 27 -30.39 8.29 35.11
CA TYR A 27 -29.16 7.68 35.61
C TYR A 27 -28.84 6.36 34.91
N ARG A 28 -29.85 5.49 34.74
CA ARG A 28 -29.70 4.23 34.00
C ARG A 28 -29.40 4.46 32.51
N GLY A 29 -30.05 5.43 31.88
CA GLY A 29 -29.79 5.80 30.49
C GLY A 29 -28.36 6.28 30.29
N ASN A 30 -27.85 7.13 31.19
CA ASN A 30 -26.48 7.64 31.13
C ASN A 30 -25.44 6.53 31.35
N ALA A 31 -25.70 5.57 32.26
CA ALA A 31 -24.82 4.43 32.46
C ALA A 31 -24.74 3.54 31.20
N ILE A 32 -25.88 3.23 30.58
CA ILE A 32 -25.93 2.45 29.33
C ILE A 32 -25.24 3.21 28.18
N ALA A 33 -25.46 4.52 28.09
CA ALA A 33 -24.81 5.35 27.07
C ALA A 33 -23.29 5.40 27.27
N ALA A 34 -22.80 5.46 28.50
CA ALA A 34 -21.38 5.42 28.80
C ALA A 34 -20.75 4.07 28.42
N GLU A 35 -21.39 2.95 28.75
CA GLU A 35 -20.94 1.61 28.32
C GLU A 35 -20.92 1.50 26.80
N ALA A 36 -21.97 1.96 26.12
CA ALA A 36 -22.04 1.97 24.66
C ALA A 36 -20.93 2.83 24.04
N GLU A 37 -20.65 4.00 24.61
CA GLU A 37 -19.57 4.87 24.13
C GLU A 37 -18.20 4.22 24.32
N THR A 38 -17.94 3.60 25.48
CA THR A 38 -16.68 2.87 25.70
C THR A 38 -16.49 1.72 24.72
N ALA A 39 -17.56 0.97 24.41
CA ALA A 39 -17.50 -0.10 23.42
C ALA A 39 -17.23 0.45 22.00
N ARG A 40 -17.84 1.59 21.65
CA ARG A 40 -17.57 2.26 20.35
C ARG A 40 -16.14 2.76 20.25
N VAL A 41 -15.61 3.38 21.31
CA VAL A 41 -14.23 3.85 21.36
C VAL A 41 -13.26 2.67 21.22
N GLN A 42 -13.50 1.57 21.95
CA GLN A 42 -12.69 0.35 21.82
C GLN A 42 -12.74 -0.22 20.40
N ALA A 43 -13.93 -0.36 19.82
CA ALA A 43 -14.07 -0.82 18.43
C ALA A 43 -13.35 0.10 17.43
N SER A 44 -13.39 1.42 17.65
CA SER A 44 -12.68 2.38 16.81
C SER A 44 -11.15 2.26 16.95
N LEU A 45 -10.66 1.99 18.15
CA LEU A 45 -9.25 1.75 18.43
C LEU A 45 -8.78 0.46 17.75
N ASP A 46 -9.54 -0.63 17.87
CA ASP A 46 -9.22 -1.91 17.24
C ASP A 46 -9.17 -1.78 15.72
N LEU A 47 -10.12 -1.06 15.12
CA LEU A 47 -10.12 -0.78 13.69
C LEU A 47 -8.90 0.04 13.26
N ALA A 48 -8.53 1.06 14.04
CA ALA A 48 -7.34 1.87 13.77
C ALA A 48 -6.04 1.06 13.90
N LEU A 49 -5.96 0.15 14.88
CA LEU A 49 -4.83 -0.75 15.06
C LEU A 49 -4.71 -1.74 13.90
N ASP A 50 -5.83 -2.30 13.42
CA ASP A 50 -5.83 -3.20 12.28
C ASP A 50 -5.41 -2.49 10.99
N ALA A 51 -5.97 -1.30 10.74
CA ALA A 51 -5.57 -0.45 9.62
C ALA A 51 -4.06 -0.14 9.66
N ASN A 52 -3.52 0.23 10.83
CA ASN A 52 -2.08 0.48 10.99
C ASN A 52 -1.23 -0.76 10.72
N LYS A 53 -1.66 -1.96 11.13
CA LYS A 53 -0.96 -3.21 10.82
C LYS A 53 -0.92 -3.48 9.32
N VAL A 54 -2.04 -3.29 8.63
CA VAL A 54 -2.13 -3.46 7.17
C VAL A 54 -1.24 -2.45 6.45
N SER A 55 -1.25 -1.18 6.87
CA SER A 55 -0.38 -0.13 6.33
C SER A 55 1.10 -0.46 6.54
N ALA A 56 1.49 -0.87 7.75
CA ALA A 56 2.87 -1.26 8.04
C ALA A 56 3.34 -2.44 7.19
N ALA A 57 2.52 -3.48 7.05
CA ALA A 57 2.83 -4.63 6.19
C ALA A 57 2.94 -4.24 4.72
N THR A 58 2.15 -3.26 4.27
CA THR A 58 2.20 -2.75 2.89
C THR A 58 3.47 -1.95 2.66
N ILE A 59 3.85 -1.07 3.60
CA ILE A 59 5.10 -0.30 3.53
C ILE A 59 6.32 -1.23 3.49
N ASP A 60 6.37 -2.24 4.34
CA ASP A 60 7.47 -3.23 4.33
C ASP A 60 7.56 -3.97 2.99
N ARG A 61 6.41 -4.36 2.41
CA ARG A 61 6.38 -4.97 1.08
C ARG A 61 6.87 -4.03 0.00
N MET A 62 6.47 -2.76 0.03
CA MET A 62 6.92 -1.75 -0.93
C MET A 62 8.43 -1.53 -0.83
N GLN A 63 8.97 -1.37 0.38
CA GLN A 63 10.42 -1.20 0.58
C GLN A 63 11.22 -2.39 0.07
N LYS A 64 10.73 -3.63 0.26
CA LYS A 64 11.36 -4.83 -0.30
C LYS A 64 11.31 -4.86 -1.81
N GLN A 65 10.20 -4.43 -2.41
CA GLN A 65 10.07 -4.34 -3.87
C GLN A 65 11.00 -3.26 -4.44
N ASP A 66 11.07 -2.09 -3.82
CA ASP A 66 11.96 -1.01 -4.25
C ASP A 66 13.42 -1.45 -4.20
N ALA A 67 13.86 -2.08 -3.09
CA ALA A 67 15.21 -2.63 -3.00
C ALA A 67 15.52 -3.71 -4.06
N ALA A 68 14.53 -4.54 -4.40
CA ALA A 68 14.68 -5.52 -5.46
C ALA A 68 14.77 -4.85 -6.84
N ASN A 69 13.94 -3.85 -7.09
CA ASN A 69 13.92 -3.07 -8.32
C ASN A 69 15.25 -2.33 -8.52
N ASP A 70 15.77 -1.69 -7.47
CA ASP A 70 17.07 -1.01 -7.50
C ASP A 70 18.21 -1.98 -7.85
N LYS A 71 18.18 -3.18 -7.27
CA LYS A 71 19.16 -4.23 -7.59
C LYS A 71 19.06 -4.68 -9.05
N ILE A 72 17.84 -4.87 -9.56
CA ILE A 72 17.62 -5.25 -10.97
C ILE A 72 18.09 -4.12 -11.89
N ALA A 73 17.77 -2.86 -11.57
CA ALA A 73 18.20 -1.70 -12.34
C ALA A 73 19.73 -1.59 -12.39
N ALA A 74 20.40 -1.80 -11.25
CA ALA A 74 21.86 -1.82 -11.19
C ALA A 74 22.47 -2.95 -12.03
N ASP A 75 21.93 -4.17 -11.94
CA ASP A 75 22.39 -5.32 -12.74
C ASP A 75 22.16 -5.08 -14.24
N LEU A 76 21.03 -4.49 -14.61
CA LEU A 76 20.72 -4.13 -15.99
C LEU A 76 21.69 -3.07 -16.52
N ALA A 77 22.04 -2.06 -15.72
CA ALA A 77 23.01 -1.04 -16.09
C ALA A 77 24.41 -1.64 -16.31
N VAL A 78 24.84 -2.57 -15.45
CA VAL A 78 26.11 -3.28 -15.60
C VAL A 78 26.11 -4.13 -16.87
N LYS A 79 25.05 -4.90 -17.11
CA LYS A 79 24.90 -5.73 -18.32
C LYS A 79 24.90 -4.89 -19.59
N LEU A 80 24.22 -3.74 -19.57
CA LEU A 80 24.17 -2.82 -20.70
C LEU A 80 25.55 -2.22 -20.98
N ALA A 81 26.29 -1.83 -19.94
CA ALA A 81 27.65 -1.34 -20.09
C ALA A 81 28.56 -2.43 -20.68
N ALA A 82 28.50 -3.66 -20.16
CA ALA A 82 29.28 -4.79 -20.67
C ALA A 82 28.94 -5.12 -22.13
N ALA A 83 27.65 -5.13 -22.50
CA ALA A 83 27.21 -5.35 -23.87
C ALA A 83 27.71 -4.25 -24.83
N ASN A 84 27.65 -2.98 -24.39
CA ASN A 84 28.19 -1.87 -25.18
C ASN A 84 29.71 -1.98 -25.37
N THR A 85 30.45 -2.33 -24.32
CA THR A 85 31.91 -2.56 -24.44
C THR A 85 32.21 -3.70 -25.41
N ALA A 86 31.53 -4.85 -25.28
CA ALA A 86 31.70 -5.97 -26.19
C ALA A 86 31.34 -5.61 -27.65
N LEU A 87 30.31 -4.79 -27.86
CA LEU A 87 29.93 -4.29 -29.17
C LEU A 87 31.00 -3.36 -29.77
N ILE A 88 31.56 -2.46 -28.96
CA ILE A 88 32.67 -1.57 -29.38
C ILE A 88 33.92 -2.39 -29.71
N GLU A 89 34.27 -3.38 -28.89
CA GLU A 89 35.40 -4.27 -29.13
C GLU A 89 35.24 -5.07 -30.43
N THR A 90 34.06 -5.66 -30.65
CA THR A 90 33.77 -6.42 -31.87
C THR A 90 33.74 -5.55 -33.12
N THR A 91 33.16 -4.35 -33.05
CA THR A 91 33.17 -3.40 -34.18
C THR A 91 34.57 -2.90 -34.47
N THR A 92 35.38 -2.61 -33.45
CA THR A 92 36.78 -2.23 -33.60
C THR A 92 37.60 -3.37 -34.21
N ALA A 93 37.47 -4.59 -33.69
CA ALA A 93 38.15 -5.77 -34.23
C ALA A 93 37.77 -6.03 -35.69
N ARG A 94 36.49 -5.86 -36.05
CA ARG A 94 36.01 -5.98 -37.43
C ARG A 94 36.60 -4.90 -38.34
N ALA A 95 36.69 -3.65 -37.87
CA ALA A 95 37.30 -2.56 -38.63
C ALA A 95 38.82 -2.80 -38.83
N ASP A 96 39.50 -3.29 -37.81
CA ASP A 96 40.91 -3.67 -37.85
C ASP A 96 41.17 -4.80 -38.86
N LEU A 97 40.34 -5.84 -38.85
CA LEU A 97 40.40 -6.94 -39.84
C LEU A 97 40.19 -6.41 -41.26
N LYS A 98 39.23 -5.50 -41.45
CA LYS A 98 38.96 -4.86 -42.75
C LYS A 98 40.16 -4.02 -43.25
N GLY A 99 40.92 -3.42 -42.34
CA GLY A 99 42.11 -2.62 -42.69
C GLY A 99 43.36 -3.45 -42.99
N LYS A 100 43.48 -4.65 -42.43
CA LYS A 100 44.69 -5.49 -42.50
C LYS A 100 44.62 -6.59 -43.58
N ASP A 101 43.43 -7.00 -44.00
CA ASP A 101 43.23 -8.09 -44.96
C ASP A 101 42.19 -7.72 -46.04
N GLU A 102 42.64 -7.70 -47.31
CA GLU A 102 41.83 -7.37 -48.49
C GLU A 102 40.70 -8.40 -48.73
N ASN A 103 40.94 -9.69 -48.43
CA ASN A 103 39.91 -10.73 -48.56
C ASN A 103 38.86 -10.58 -47.45
N ALA A 104 39.28 -10.30 -46.22
CA ALA A 104 38.37 -10.02 -45.12
C ALA A 104 37.52 -8.78 -45.43
N ARG A 105 38.12 -7.75 -46.04
CA ARG A 105 37.42 -6.55 -46.50
C ARG A 105 36.34 -6.85 -47.54
N SER A 106 36.68 -7.59 -48.59
CA SER A 106 35.72 -7.97 -49.63
C SER A 106 34.56 -8.81 -49.06
N TYR A 107 34.84 -9.72 -48.13
CA TYR A 107 33.81 -10.54 -47.49
C TYR A 107 32.89 -9.72 -46.59
N LEU A 108 33.45 -8.82 -45.76
CA LEU A 108 32.69 -7.98 -44.82
C LEU A 108 31.86 -6.87 -45.50
N ASP A 109 32.19 -6.51 -46.74
CA ASP A 109 31.42 -5.56 -47.56
C ASP A 109 30.33 -6.25 -48.41
N THR A 110 30.34 -7.58 -48.48
CA THR A 110 29.28 -8.32 -49.17
C THR A 110 28.04 -8.39 -48.28
N PRO A 111 26.84 -8.02 -48.78
CA PRO A 111 25.62 -8.07 -47.97
C PRO A 111 25.30 -9.49 -47.50
N VAL A 112 25.05 -9.64 -46.20
CA VAL A 112 24.67 -10.93 -45.61
C VAL A 112 23.31 -11.37 -46.19
N PRO A 113 23.20 -12.58 -46.77
CA PRO A 113 21.95 -13.09 -47.33
C PRO A 113 20.80 -13.13 -46.31
N ASP A 114 19.58 -12.82 -46.76
CA ASP A 114 18.39 -12.71 -45.89
C ASP A 114 18.00 -14.01 -45.18
N SER A 115 18.43 -15.17 -45.69
CA SER A 115 18.24 -16.48 -45.05
C SER A 115 19.07 -16.62 -43.76
N VAL A 116 20.25 -16.01 -43.72
CA VAL A 116 21.13 -16.03 -42.55
C VAL A 116 20.72 -14.96 -41.55
N ARG A 117 20.31 -13.78 -42.02
CA ARG A 117 19.85 -12.68 -41.15
C ARG A 117 18.67 -13.09 -40.27
N ARG A 118 17.70 -13.82 -40.84
CA ARG A 118 16.53 -14.36 -40.11
C ARG A 118 16.86 -15.37 -39.00
N LEU A 119 18.06 -15.95 -38.99
CA LEU A 119 18.50 -16.88 -37.95
C LEU A 119 19.04 -16.15 -36.70
N TYR A 120 19.38 -14.86 -36.83
CA TYR A 120 19.95 -14.04 -35.75
C TYR A 120 19.02 -12.93 -35.25
N ASP A 121 17.93 -12.62 -35.95
CA ASP A 121 16.90 -11.64 -35.54
C ASP A 121 15.86 -12.22 -34.56
N HIS A 122 16.28 -13.06 -33.59
CA HIS A 122 15.39 -13.62 -32.57
C HIS A 122 15.10 -12.65 -31.42
#